data_AF-Q551Y6-F1
#
_entry.id   AF-Q551Y6-F1
#
_cell.length_a   1.000
_cell.length_b   1.000
_cell.length_c   1.000
_cell.angle_alpha   90.00
_cell.angle_beta   90.00
_cell.angle_gamma   90.00
#
_symmetry.space_group_name_H-M   'P 1'
#
loop_
_entity.id
_entity.type
_entity.pdbx_description
1 polymer ?
#
loop_
_entity_poly.entity_id
_entity_poly.type
_entity_poly.pdbx_seq_one_letter_code
_entity_poly.pdbx_strand_id
1 'polypeptide(L)'
;MTSNEHQQHKDENSLIIFFKVRGKMRATSFNGKTLEDLNDLFLTLFPEYNKDTLTPFIIKHRQTKTLYELDEISDLYPGCTLEMRKGSSDLITEGKKRQYVYTGFESDKIVVVMVGLPASGKTYISRKVRNLLNWMGVPAKVFTVGDYRRLRLGAKQPAEFFDPGNIDASRVRLHMAVAAIDDMMAWLNSGAQAGIFDATNLTTERRQLILSRCAREGIEKVIFVESFMTDKKKIETNMIENWKSSPDYEHHSQAEAVNHFRERLSYYEKEYVSIDKSDQLQFIKLFDVGKKIIANNITGYLPSRIMFLLMNLHLTPRPILLCRSGESEWEVLGRKGGDSELTAEGENFSHRLASWVDENSQNEEVTVWTSTFKRSIRTAQYIPHPKIHVKALDDLDRGEWQGLKREDILKKMPEEFGAHSDDKLGYRIPRGECYLDVIQRLESVILELERTKNTSLIVSHPAPLRCLYGYITGEPIEKFPYINIPLNTVISLLPTAYGCEVKTYKLM
;
A
#
# COMPACT_ATOMS: atom_id res chain seq x y z
N MET A 1 9.63 55.34 -42.29
CA MET A 1 9.54 53.93 -42.71
C MET A 1 9.58 53.09 -41.45
N THR A 2 8.41 52.75 -40.93
CA THR A 2 8.21 51.89 -39.76
C THR A 2 8.20 50.43 -40.21
N SER A 3 9.36 49.80 -40.25
CA SER A 3 9.47 48.34 -40.35
C SER A 3 9.61 47.79 -38.94
N ASN A 4 8.46 47.42 -38.35
CA ASN A 4 8.38 46.62 -37.14
C ASN A 4 8.94 45.22 -37.43
N GLU A 5 10.25 45.05 -37.27
CA GLU A 5 10.85 43.73 -37.15
C GLU A 5 10.56 43.20 -35.75
N HIS A 6 9.42 42.53 -35.60
CA HIS A 6 9.20 41.59 -34.51
C HIS A 6 10.10 40.37 -34.72
N GLN A 7 11.39 40.51 -34.41
CA GLN A 7 12.26 39.37 -34.21
C GLN A 7 11.88 38.73 -32.87
N GLN A 8 11.12 37.64 -32.98
CA GLN A 8 10.92 36.68 -31.91
C GLN A 8 12.29 36.22 -31.42
N HIS A 9 12.69 36.64 -30.22
CA HIS A 9 13.74 36.01 -29.44
C HIS A 9 13.36 34.54 -29.25
N LYS A 10 13.84 33.66 -30.12
CA LYS A 10 13.83 32.22 -29.88
C LYS A 10 14.87 31.96 -28.81
N ASP A 11 14.44 31.65 -27.60
CA ASP A 11 15.31 31.16 -26.53
C ASP A 11 16.17 30.00 -27.07
N GLU A 12 17.47 30.22 -27.16
CA GLU A 12 18.46 29.32 -27.78
C GLU A 12 18.55 27.94 -27.10
N ASN A 13 17.97 27.77 -25.92
CA ASN A 13 17.96 26.50 -25.17
C ASN A 13 16.65 25.72 -25.26
N SER A 14 15.71 26.13 -26.12
CA SER A 14 14.41 25.47 -26.20
C SER A 14 14.45 24.24 -27.13
N LEU A 15 14.12 23.07 -26.59
CA LEU A 15 14.10 21.79 -27.30
C LEU A 15 12.75 21.59 -27.98
N ILE A 16 12.74 21.43 -29.31
CA ILE A 16 11.52 21.00 -30.01
C ILE A 16 11.28 19.51 -29.70
N ILE A 17 10.16 19.20 -29.07
CA ILE A 17 9.73 17.83 -28.73
C ILE A 17 8.31 17.57 -29.26
N PHE A 18 7.96 16.30 -29.40
CA PHE A 18 6.64 15.88 -29.87
C PHE A 18 5.95 15.03 -28.81
N PHE A 19 4.71 15.35 -28.47
CA PHE A 19 3.84 14.45 -27.71
C PHE A 19 2.94 13.68 -28.67
N LYS A 20 2.87 12.36 -28.51
CA LYS A 20 1.97 11.48 -29.27
C LYS A 20 1.01 10.77 -28.30
N VAL A 21 -0.26 11.12 -28.41
CA VAL A 21 -1.34 10.66 -27.51
C VAL A 21 -2.54 10.23 -28.34
N ARG A 22 -2.98 8.98 -28.20
CA ARG A 22 -4.19 8.44 -28.87
C ARG A 22 -4.27 8.79 -30.38
N GLY A 23 -3.14 8.71 -31.08
CA GLY A 23 -3.03 9.03 -32.51
C GLY A 23 -2.90 10.52 -32.85
N LYS A 24 -3.09 11.43 -31.90
CA LYS A 24 -2.82 12.87 -32.07
C LYS A 24 -1.35 13.15 -31.76
N MET A 25 -0.70 13.97 -32.59
CA MET A 25 0.66 14.42 -32.39
C MET A 25 0.67 15.95 -32.25
N ARG A 26 1.37 16.46 -31.22
CA ARG A 26 1.56 17.90 -31.02
C ARG A 26 3.04 18.18 -30.85
N ALA A 27 3.55 19.12 -31.64
CA ALA A 27 4.90 19.67 -31.49
C ALA A 27 4.86 20.83 -30.49
N THR A 28 5.88 20.93 -29.65
CA THR A 28 6.05 22.05 -28.71
C THR A 28 7.53 22.32 -28.48
N SER A 29 7.83 23.52 -27.98
CA SER A 29 9.15 23.81 -27.43
C SER A 29 9.16 23.57 -25.92
N PHE A 30 10.20 22.95 -25.40
CA PHE A 30 10.40 22.68 -23.98
C PHE A 30 11.71 23.32 -23.50
N ASN A 31 11.62 24.12 -22.45
CA ASN A 31 12.74 24.78 -21.78
C ASN A 31 12.79 24.51 -20.26
N GLY A 32 11.95 23.57 -19.78
CA GLY A 32 11.92 23.15 -18.39
C GLY A 32 13.15 22.34 -17.98
N LYS A 33 13.35 22.19 -16.68
CA LYS A 33 14.51 21.48 -16.10
C LYS A 33 14.10 20.20 -15.37
N THR A 34 12.82 20.01 -15.12
CA THR A 34 12.28 18.90 -14.33
C THR A 34 11.21 18.13 -15.11
N LEU A 35 10.96 16.88 -14.70
CA LEU A 35 9.82 16.11 -15.23
C LEU A 35 8.48 16.76 -14.88
N GLU A 36 8.44 17.55 -13.80
CA GLU A 36 7.24 18.31 -13.44
C GLU A 36 6.96 19.42 -14.44
N ASP A 37 7.99 20.17 -14.87
CA ASP A 37 7.83 21.16 -15.94
C ASP A 37 7.31 20.52 -17.23
N LEU A 38 7.77 19.31 -17.55
CA LEU A 38 7.33 18.55 -18.72
C LEU A 38 5.87 18.11 -18.59
N ASN A 39 5.46 17.66 -17.40
CA ASN A 39 4.08 17.30 -17.10
C ASN A 39 3.16 18.52 -17.18
N ASP A 40 3.55 19.66 -16.64
CA ASP A 40 2.75 20.88 -16.68
C ASP A 40 2.60 21.41 -18.14
N LEU A 41 3.67 21.32 -18.95
CA LEU A 41 3.60 21.59 -20.39
C LEU A 41 2.65 20.63 -21.11
N PHE A 42 2.71 19.34 -20.77
CA PHE A 42 1.81 18.34 -21.34
C PHE A 42 0.35 18.66 -21.03
N LEU A 43 0.01 19.00 -19.78
CA LEU A 43 -1.35 19.35 -19.36
C LEU A 43 -1.87 20.61 -20.04
N THR A 44 -0.99 21.56 -20.36
CA THR A 44 -1.34 22.75 -21.15
C THR A 44 -1.75 22.37 -22.59
N LEU A 45 -1.09 21.37 -23.17
CA LEU A 45 -1.39 20.88 -24.51
C LEU A 45 -2.58 19.92 -24.53
N PHE A 46 -2.78 19.12 -23.48
CA PHE A 46 -3.82 18.11 -23.37
C PHE A 46 -4.62 18.30 -22.06
N PRO A 47 -5.47 19.34 -21.98
CA PRO A 47 -6.21 19.68 -20.75
C PRO A 47 -7.26 18.63 -20.37
N GLU A 48 -7.56 17.67 -21.24
CA GLU A 48 -8.40 16.52 -20.92
C GLU A 48 -7.77 15.52 -19.93
N TYR A 49 -6.46 15.65 -19.65
CA TYR A 49 -5.76 14.84 -18.65
C TYR A 49 -5.66 15.56 -17.31
N ASN A 50 -5.62 14.80 -16.22
CA ASN A 50 -5.34 15.30 -14.87
C ASN A 50 -3.92 14.91 -14.45
N LYS A 51 -3.23 15.80 -13.73
CA LYS A 51 -1.92 15.58 -13.08
C LYS A 51 -1.90 14.28 -12.27
N ASP A 52 -2.97 13.97 -11.54
CA ASP A 52 -3.06 12.75 -10.72
C ASP A 52 -3.14 11.45 -11.53
N THR A 53 -3.50 11.55 -12.81
CA THR A 53 -3.67 10.42 -13.73
C THR A 53 -2.56 10.32 -14.78
N LEU A 54 -1.56 11.21 -14.72
CA LEU A 54 -0.44 11.19 -15.65
C LEU A 54 0.43 9.96 -15.43
N THR A 55 0.56 9.17 -16.48
CA THR A 55 1.52 8.09 -16.56
C THR A 55 2.87 8.61 -17.06
N PRO A 56 3.99 7.98 -16.68
CA PRO A 56 5.30 8.31 -17.25
C PRO A 56 5.31 8.27 -18.78
N PHE A 57 6.10 9.14 -19.40
CA PHE A 57 6.31 9.14 -20.84
C PHE A 57 7.30 8.04 -21.24
N ILE A 58 7.10 7.48 -22.44
CA ILE A 58 8.04 6.59 -23.11
C ILE A 58 8.79 7.41 -24.16
N ILE A 59 10.12 7.30 -24.15
CA ILE A 59 11.02 7.89 -25.13
C ILE A 59 11.78 6.78 -25.87
N LYS A 60 12.14 7.06 -27.11
CA LYS A 60 13.01 6.20 -27.92
C LYS A 60 14.45 6.66 -27.82
N HIS A 61 15.37 5.79 -27.40
CA HIS A 61 16.79 6.10 -27.37
C HIS A 61 17.31 6.45 -28.77
N ARG A 62 18.05 7.56 -28.91
CA ARG A 62 18.49 8.08 -30.22
C ARG A 62 19.37 7.08 -30.98
N GLN A 63 20.27 6.40 -30.29
CA GLN A 63 21.26 5.51 -30.89
C GLN A 63 20.74 4.08 -30.98
N THR A 64 20.40 3.46 -29.85
CA THR A 64 20.01 2.03 -29.80
C THR A 64 18.58 1.77 -30.26
N LYS A 65 17.75 2.81 -30.42
CA LYS A 65 16.33 2.71 -30.79
C LYS A 65 15.44 2.00 -29.75
N THR A 66 15.99 1.61 -28.60
CA THR A 66 15.26 1.07 -27.44
C THR A 66 14.19 2.05 -26.97
N LEU A 67 12.98 1.56 -26.71
CA LEU A 67 11.94 2.32 -26.03
C LEU A 67 12.06 2.13 -24.52
N TYR A 68 11.94 3.21 -23.76
CA TYR A 68 12.01 3.15 -22.30
C TYR A 68 11.31 4.34 -21.67
N GLU A 69 11.05 4.25 -20.36
CA GLU A 69 10.41 5.28 -19.57
C GLU A 69 11.34 6.48 -19.33
N LEU A 70 10.86 7.67 -19.66
CA LEU A 70 11.53 8.92 -19.39
C LEU A 70 11.41 9.26 -17.89
N ASP A 71 12.50 9.06 -17.18
CA ASP A 71 12.70 9.37 -15.76
C ASP A 71 13.84 10.39 -15.51
N GLU A 72 14.53 10.85 -16.56
CA GLU A 72 15.52 11.93 -16.52
C GLU A 72 15.30 12.91 -17.68
N ILE A 73 15.18 14.21 -17.41
CA ILE A 73 14.99 15.23 -18.46
C ILE A 73 16.17 15.33 -19.42
N SER A 74 17.38 14.99 -18.96
CA SER A 74 18.59 14.96 -19.79
C SER A 74 18.52 13.96 -20.95
N ASP A 75 17.58 13.01 -20.92
CA ASP A 75 17.37 12.05 -22.01
C ASP A 75 16.62 12.68 -23.21
N LEU A 76 16.02 13.86 -23.04
CA LEU A 76 15.37 14.56 -24.14
C LEU A 76 16.40 15.00 -25.19
N TYR A 77 16.04 14.84 -26.45
CA TYR A 77 16.84 15.32 -27.58
C TYR A 77 15.95 16.03 -28.61
N PRO A 78 16.51 16.94 -29.44
CA PRO A 78 15.75 17.64 -30.45
C PRO A 78 14.99 16.67 -31.37
N GLY A 79 13.68 16.85 -31.46
CA GLY A 79 12.77 16.06 -32.27
C GLY A 79 12.38 14.71 -31.67
N CYS A 80 12.68 14.43 -30.40
CA CYS A 80 12.20 13.22 -29.75
C CYS A 80 10.66 13.19 -29.67
N THR A 81 10.09 11.99 -29.74
CA THR A 81 8.65 11.76 -29.54
C THR A 81 8.44 11.09 -28.18
N LEU A 82 7.57 11.68 -27.38
CA LEU A 82 7.12 11.20 -26.09
C LEU A 82 5.73 10.59 -26.24
N GLU A 83 5.60 9.31 -25.91
CA GLU A 83 4.31 8.62 -25.88
C GLU A 83 3.88 8.42 -24.43
N MET A 84 2.61 8.62 -24.10
CA MET A 84 2.15 8.22 -22.78
C MET A 84 2.20 6.70 -22.67
N ARG A 85 2.83 6.17 -21.62
CA ARG A 85 2.73 4.75 -21.29
C ARG A 85 1.26 4.42 -21.10
N LYS A 86 0.73 3.44 -21.83
CA LYS A 86 -0.56 2.84 -21.46
C LYS A 86 -0.35 2.28 -20.07
N GLY A 87 -1.02 2.82 -19.06
CA GLY A 87 -0.64 2.55 -17.67
C GLY A 87 -0.53 1.05 -17.47
N SER A 88 0.54 0.58 -16.82
CA SER A 88 0.54 -0.78 -16.28
C SER A 88 -0.74 -0.94 -15.42
N SER A 89 -1.17 0.13 -14.75
CA SER A 89 -2.48 0.27 -14.09
C SER A 89 -3.70 0.20 -15.00
N ASP A 90 -3.64 0.70 -16.24
CA ASP A 90 -4.72 0.49 -17.21
C ASP A 90 -4.84 -0.99 -17.60
N LEU A 91 -3.75 -1.76 -17.45
CA LEU A 91 -3.75 -3.23 -17.55
C LEU A 91 -4.15 -3.91 -16.22
N ILE A 92 -4.00 -3.23 -15.07
CA ILE A 92 -4.55 -3.68 -13.78
C ILE A 92 -6.05 -3.40 -13.77
N THR A 93 -6.82 -4.25 -14.43
CA THR A 93 -8.23 -4.34 -14.10
C THR A 93 -8.34 -4.89 -12.68
N GLU A 94 -8.87 -4.11 -11.74
CA GLU A 94 -9.19 -4.56 -10.39
C GLU A 94 -9.93 -5.92 -10.49
N GLY A 95 -9.35 -6.99 -9.94
CA GLY A 95 -9.98 -8.31 -9.90
C GLY A 95 -9.51 -9.32 -10.95
N LYS A 96 -8.63 -8.96 -11.89
CA LYS A 96 -8.03 -9.95 -12.80
C LYS A 96 -6.81 -10.65 -12.21
N LYS A 97 -6.62 -11.91 -12.64
CA LYS A 97 -5.48 -12.76 -12.26
C LYS A 97 -4.17 -12.09 -12.71
N ARG A 98 -3.28 -11.83 -11.76
CA ARG A 98 -1.99 -11.17 -11.99
C ARG A 98 -1.01 -12.17 -12.63
N GLN A 99 -0.32 -11.77 -13.70
CA GLN A 99 0.65 -12.62 -14.42
C GLN A 99 1.85 -13.04 -13.54
N TYR A 100 2.15 -12.25 -12.51
CA TYR A 100 3.39 -12.31 -11.73
C TYR A 100 3.33 -13.18 -10.47
N VAL A 101 2.22 -13.88 -10.21
CA VAL A 101 1.88 -14.31 -8.84
C VAL A 101 2.01 -15.81 -8.64
N TYR A 102 2.60 -16.14 -7.48
CA TYR A 102 2.88 -17.45 -6.90
C TYR A 102 1.98 -18.59 -7.39
N THR A 103 2.60 -19.63 -7.96
CA THR A 103 2.02 -20.88 -8.45
C THR A 103 1.69 -21.87 -7.33
N GLY A 104 1.35 -21.39 -6.14
CA GLY A 104 0.94 -22.26 -5.04
C GLY A 104 -0.47 -22.78 -5.27
N PHE A 105 -0.65 -23.66 -6.27
CA PHE A 105 -1.70 -24.66 -6.57
C PHE A 105 -3.17 -24.45 -6.17
N GLU A 106 -3.55 -23.38 -5.50
CA GLU A 106 -4.91 -23.05 -5.13
C GLU A 106 -5.41 -22.02 -6.15
N SER A 107 -6.02 -22.51 -7.23
CA SER A 107 -6.94 -21.72 -8.07
C SER A 107 -8.18 -21.26 -7.29
N ASP A 108 -8.28 -21.66 -6.04
CA ASP A 108 -9.51 -21.66 -5.28
C ASP A 108 -9.75 -20.28 -4.65
N LYS A 109 -10.99 -19.84 -4.76
CA LYS A 109 -11.48 -18.63 -4.12
C LYS A 109 -11.48 -18.85 -2.61
N ILE A 110 -10.99 -17.86 -1.87
CA ILE A 110 -11.05 -17.81 -0.41
C ILE A 110 -11.97 -16.68 0.05
N VAL A 111 -12.85 -16.98 1.00
CA VAL A 111 -13.69 -15.98 1.67
C VAL A 111 -13.28 -15.90 3.13
N VAL A 112 -12.92 -14.70 3.58
CA VAL A 112 -12.62 -14.41 4.99
C VAL A 112 -13.80 -13.63 5.57
N VAL A 113 -14.45 -14.16 6.59
CA VAL A 113 -15.64 -13.56 7.21
C VAL A 113 -15.28 -13.02 8.58
N MET A 114 -15.31 -11.70 8.76
CA MET A 114 -15.06 -11.10 10.06
C MET A 114 -16.25 -11.34 11.01
N VAL A 115 -15.98 -11.64 12.27
CA VAL A 115 -17.01 -11.85 13.31
C VAL A 115 -16.64 -11.08 14.56
N GLY A 116 -17.62 -10.53 15.25
CA GLY A 116 -17.45 -9.90 16.57
C GLY A 116 -18.12 -8.54 16.70
N LEU A 117 -18.25 -8.09 17.94
CA LEU A 117 -18.91 -6.84 18.32
C LEU A 117 -18.23 -5.60 17.72
N PRO A 118 -18.93 -4.47 17.52
CA PRO A 118 -18.30 -3.20 17.16
C PRO A 118 -17.14 -2.82 18.10
N ALA A 119 -16.19 -2.01 17.60
CA ALA A 119 -14.98 -1.61 18.35
C ALA A 119 -14.07 -2.77 18.79
N SER A 120 -14.20 -3.98 18.23
CA SER A 120 -13.26 -5.08 18.48
C SER A 120 -11.99 -5.06 17.61
N GLY A 121 -11.93 -4.19 16.59
CA GLY A 121 -10.78 -4.09 15.68
C GLY A 121 -10.93 -4.86 14.36
N LYS A 122 -12.14 -5.37 14.04
CA LYS A 122 -12.40 -6.13 12.80
C LYS A 122 -11.94 -5.43 11.52
N THR A 123 -12.28 -4.17 11.34
CA THR A 123 -11.93 -3.41 10.13
C THR A 123 -10.43 -3.19 9.99
N TYR A 124 -9.72 -3.02 11.11
CA TYR A 124 -8.26 -2.99 11.10
C TYR A 124 -7.68 -4.35 10.68
N ILE A 125 -8.17 -5.44 11.29
CA ILE A 125 -7.72 -6.80 10.99
C ILE A 125 -8.00 -7.18 9.52
N SER A 126 -9.21 -6.90 9.01
CA SER A 126 -9.62 -7.21 7.64
C SER A 126 -8.72 -6.52 6.61
N ARG A 127 -8.34 -5.27 6.86
CA ARG A 127 -7.43 -4.50 6.00
C ARG A 127 -5.99 -5.01 6.08
N LYS A 128 -5.51 -5.38 7.27
CA LYS A 128 -4.18 -6.01 7.41
C LYS A 128 -4.11 -7.33 6.64
N VAL A 129 -5.15 -8.16 6.74
CA VAL A 129 -5.28 -9.40 5.95
C VAL A 129 -5.30 -9.10 4.45
N ARG A 130 -6.08 -8.10 4.01
CA ARG A 130 -6.11 -7.64 2.61
C ARG A 130 -4.72 -7.22 2.12
N ASN A 131 -4.01 -6.40 2.89
CA ASN A 131 -2.69 -5.88 2.52
C ASN A 131 -1.68 -7.03 2.37
N LEU A 132 -1.67 -8.00 3.29
CA LEU A 132 -0.84 -9.20 3.17
C LEU A 132 -1.16 -10.00 1.91
N LEU A 133 -2.44 -10.27 1.66
CA LEU A 133 -2.83 -11.05 0.47
C LEU A 133 -2.44 -10.33 -0.81
N ASN A 134 -2.71 -9.03 -0.91
CA ASN A 134 -2.32 -8.22 -2.07
C ASN A 134 -0.79 -8.19 -2.25
N TRP A 135 -0.04 -8.09 -1.15
CA TRP A 135 1.43 -8.15 -1.13
C TRP A 135 1.97 -9.48 -1.66
N MET A 136 1.35 -10.59 -1.27
CA MET A 136 1.64 -11.92 -1.80
C MET A 136 1.15 -12.11 -3.26
N GLY A 137 0.57 -11.06 -3.85
CA GLY A 137 0.03 -11.08 -5.20
C GLY A 137 -1.38 -11.60 -5.32
N VAL A 138 -2.03 -12.06 -4.24
CA VAL A 138 -3.41 -12.56 -4.27
C VAL A 138 -4.39 -11.38 -4.34
N PRO A 139 -5.18 -11.21 -5.43
CA PRO A 139 -6.12 -10.11 -5.52
C PRO A 139 -7.20 -10.22 -4.43
N ALA A 140 -7.14 -9.30 -3.47
CA ALA A 140 -7.98 -9.29 -2.28
C ALA A 140 -8.70 -7.95 -2.10
N LYS A 141 -9.99 -8.01 -1.76
CA LYS A 141 -10.83 -6.84 -1.50
C LYS A 141 -11.66 -7.02 -0.23
N VAL A 142 -11.84 -5.93 0.52
CA VAL A 142 -12.67 -5.89 1.73
C VAL A 142 -14.05 -5.33 1.35
N PHE A 143 -15.10 -6.02 1.77
CA PHE A 143 -16.51 -5.66 1.58
C PHE A 143 -17.12 -5.34 2.94
N THR A 144 -17.12 -4.05 3.32
CA THR A 144 -17.61 -3.61 4.62
C THR A 144 -19.10 -3.32 4.56
N VAL A 145 -19.93 -4.07 5.29
CA VAL A 145 -21.40 -3.86 5.27
C VAL A 145 -21.81 -2.45 5.71
N GLY A 146 -21.01 -1.80 6.55
CA GLY A 146 -21.19 -0.41 6.94
C GLY A 146 -21.14 0.58 5.76
N ASP A 147 -20.33 0.31 4.73
CA ASP A 147 -20.23 1.17 3.54
C ASP A 147 -21.51 1.13 2.72
N TYR A 148 -22.11 -0.06 2.58
CA TYR A 148 -23.40 -0.25 1.90
C TYR A 148 -24.54 0.45 2.62
N ARG A 149 -24.57 0.35 3.95
CA ARG A 149 -25.54 1.08 4.78
C ARG A 149 -25.38 2.58 4.59
N ARG A 150 -24.15 3.10 4.65
CA ARG A 150 -23.87 4.54 4.44
C ARG A 150 -24.28 5.02 3.06
N LEU A 151 -23.98 4.25 2.02
CA LEU A 151 -24.31 4.60 0.65
C LEU A 151 -25.83 4.66 0.41
N ARG A 152 -26.59 3.73 0.99
CA ARG A 152 -28.04 3.61 0.73
C ARG A 152 -28.93 4.37 1.71
N LEU A 153 -28.51 4.50 2.97
CA LEU A 153 -29.32 5.07 4.05
C LEU A 153 -28.68 6.28 4.72
N GLY A 154 -27.44 6.63 4.37
CA GLY A 154 -26.65 7.65 5.06
C GLY A 154 -25.95 7.14 6.32
N ALA A 155 -25.09 7.98 6.89
CA ALA A 155 -24.23 7.62 8.01
C ALA A 155 -24.90 7.77 9.39
N LYS A 156 -25.88 8.66 9.53
CA LYS A 156 -26.47 9.10 10.81
C LYS A 156 -27.69 8.27 11.23
N GLN A 157 -27.53 6.95 11.29
CA GLN A 157 -28.61 6.06 11.74
C GLN A 157 -28.72 6.08 13.27
N PRO A 158 -29.94 6.13 13.84
CA PRO A 158 -30.16 6.11 15.29
C PRO A 158 -29.75 4.75 15.90
N ALA A 159 -29.53 4.68 17.22
CA ALA A 159 -29.05 3.44 17.86
C ALA A 159 -30.08 2.30 17.73
N GLU A 160 -31.37 2.63 17.77
CA GLU A 160 -32.53 1.74 17.61
C GLU A 160 -32.60 1.11 16.21
N PHE A 161 -31.95 1.71 15.21
CA PHE A 161 -31.78 1.08 13.90
C PHE A 161 -30.92 -0.20 14.01
N PHE A 162 -30.14 -0.37 15.07
CA PHE A 162 -29.33 -1.56 15.29
C PHE A 162 -29.97 -2.56 16.27
N ASP A 163 -31.16 -2.25 16.81
CA ASP A 163 -31.88 -3.17 17.67
C ASP A 163 -32.33 -4.42 16.88
N PRO A 164 -32.00 -5.65 17.33
CA PRO A 164 -32.54 -6.87 16.75
C PRO A 164 -34.08 -6.94 16.83
N GLY A 165 -34.71 -6.33 17.84
CA GLY A 165 -36.17 -6.27 18.00
C GLY A 165 -36.87 -5.37 16.97
N ASN A 166 -36.13 -4.46 16.31
CA ASN A 166 -36.65 -3.63 15.24
C ASN A 166 -36.68 -4.41 13.92
N ILE A 167 -37.80 -5.08 13.64
CA ILE A 167 -37.96 -6.01 12.51
C ILE A 167 -37.67 -5.34 11.16
N ASP A 168 -38.17 -4.13 10.95
CA ASP A 168 -37.97 -3.39 9.69
C ASP A 168 -36.49 -3.03 9.50
N ALA A 169 -35.85 -2.49 10.55
CA ALA A 169 -34.42 -2.20 10.49
C ALA A 169 -33.59 -3.47 10.31
N SER A 170 -33.95 -4.58 10.98
CA SER A 170 -33.31 -5.89 10.81
C SER A 170 -33.37 -6.38 9.37
N ARG A 171 -34.52 -6.22 8.68
CA ARG A 171 -34.69 -6.53 7.26
C ARG A 171 -33.79 -5.65 6.38
N VAL A 172 -33.72 -4.36 6.68
CA VAL A 172 -32.84 -3.42 5.97
C VAL A 172 -31.36 -3.77 6.17
N ARG A 173 -30.92 -4.08 7.40
CA ARG A 173 -29.56 -4.53 7.72
C ARG A 173 -29.21 -5.83 6.98
N LEU A 174 -30.15 -6.76 6.88
CA LEU A 174 -29.99 -7.97 6.07
C LEU A 174 -29.80 -7.62 4.59
N HIS A 175 -30.62 -6.74 4.02
CA HIS A 175 -30.50 -6.32 2.62
C HIS A 175 -29.13 -5.66 2.32
N MET A 176 -28.58 -4.87 3.25
CA MET A 176 -27.23 -4.29 3.09
C MET A 176 -26.14 -5.36 3.08
N ALA A 177 -26.25 -6.34 3.97
CA ALA A 177 -25.30 -7.44 4.02
C ALA A 177 -25.38 -8.33 2.77
N VAL A 178 -26.58 -8.62 2.27
CA VAL A 178 -26.78 -9.37 1.02
C VAL A 178 -26.16 -8.63 -0.15
N ALA A 179 -26.38 -7.33 -0.28
CA ALA A 179 -25.75 -6.52 -1.33
C ALA A 179 -24.21 -6.58 -1.28
N ALA A 180 -23.62 -6.51 -0.09
CA ALA A 180 -22.18 -6.66 0.09
C ALA A 180 -21.66 -8.06 -0.26
N ILE A 181 -22.45 -9.10 0.04
CA ILE A 181 -22.12 -10.48 -0.35
C ILE A 181 -22.19 -10.63 -1.87
N ASP A 182 -23.21 -10.08 -2.54
CA ASP A 182 -23.36 -10.19 -3.99
C ASP A 182 -22.23 -9.49 -4.74
N ASP A 183 -21.80 -8.31 -4.29
CA ASP A 183 -20.62 -7.63 -4.84
C ASP A 183 -19.32 -8.43 -4.60
N MET A 184 -19.20 -9.07 -3.42
CA MET A 184 -18.07 -9.96 -3.13
C MET A 184 -18.05 -11.17 -4.08
N MET A 185 -19.21 -11.76 -4.37
CA MET A 185 -19.32 -12.86 -5.33
C MET A 185 -19.00 -12.40 -6.75
N ALA A 186 -19.49 -11.22 -7.16
CA ALA A 186 -19.15 -10.64 -8.46
C ALA A 186 -17.64 -10.40 -8.60
N TRP A 187 -16.99 -9.89 -7.55
CA TRP A 187 -15.53 -9.73 -7.50
C TRP A 187 -14.80 -11.06 -7.68
N LEU A 188 -15.15 -12.08 -6.90
CA LEU A 188 -14.53 -13.40 -7.01
C LEU A 188 -14.80 -14.03 -8.39
N ASN A 189 -15.99 -13.83 -8.95
CA ASN A 189 -16.36 -14.32 -10.28
C ASN A 189 -15.67 -13.55 -11.43
N SER A 190 -15.07 -12.38 -11.17
CA SER A 190 -14.25 -11.65 -12.16
C SER A 190 -12.84 -12.24 -12.36
N GLY A 191 -12.47 -13.26 -11.59
CA GLY A 191 -11.14 -13.89 -11.60
C GLY A 191 -10.28 -13.56 -10.37
N ALA A 192 -10.81 -12.80 -9.43
CA ALA A 192 -10.13 -12.50 -8.17
C ALA A 192 -10.15 -13.72 -7.24
N GLN A 193 -9.24 -13.74 -6.27
CA GLN A 193 -9.01 -14.92 -5.43
C GLN A 193 -9.53 -14.76 -4.01
N ALA A 194 -9.53 -13.55 -3.45
CA ALA A 194 -9.92 -13.34 -2.04
C ALA A 194 -11.00 -12.26 -1.86
N GLY A 195 -12.05 -12.63 -1.13
CA GLY A 195 -13.10 -11.73 -0.66
C GLY A 195 -13.11 -11.67 0.86
N ILE A 196 -13.00 -10.49 1.45
CA ILE A 196 -13.00 -10.31 2.90
C ILE A 196 -14.30 -9.60 3.29
N PHE A 197 -15.22 -10.33 3.89
CA PHE A 197 -16.53 -9.82 4.31
C PHE A 197 -16.44 -9.22 5.72
N ASP A 198 -16.41 -7.88 5.82
CA ASP A 198 -16.28 -7.16 7.08
C ASP A 198 -17.64 -6.70 7.62
N ALA A 199 -18.14 -7.43 8.61
CA ALA A 199 -19.35 -7.12 9.35
C ALA A 199 -19.28 -7.69 10.78
N THR A 200 -20.34 -7.51 11.57
CA THR A 200 -20.39 -8.06 12.93
C THR A 200 -20.68 -9.57 12.95
N ASN A 201 -21.54 -10.06 12.04
CA ASN A 201 -21.83 -11.50 11.82
C ASN A 201 -22.10 -12.30 13.10
N LEU A 202 -22.92 -11.70 13.98
CA LEU A 202 -23.06 -12.07 15.38
C LEU A 202 -23.83 -13.36 15.65
N THR A 203 -24.75 -13.74 14.77
CA THR A 203 -25.62 -14.90 14.97
C THR A 203 -25.17 -16.10 14.14
N THR A 204 -25.50 -17.31 14.60
CA THR A 204 -25.24 -18.55 13.88
C THR A 204 -25.96 -18.56 12.52
N GLU A 205 -27.20 -18.09 12.46
CA GLU A 205 -27.99 -18.01 11.22
C GLU A 205 -27.33 -17.10 10.19
N ARG A 206 -26.75 -15.97 10.64
CA ARG A 206 -26.01 -15.05 9.76
C ARG A 206 -24.77 -15.74 9.16
N ARG A 207 -24.03 -16.49 9.98
CA ARG A 207 -22.85 -17.25 9.51
C ARG A 207 -23.25 -18.36 8.53
N GLN A 208 -24.34 -19.07 8.80
CA GLN A 208 -24.88 -20.11 7.92
C GLN A 208 -25.39 -19.55 6.59
N LEU A 209 -25.98 -18.36 6.58
CA LEU A 209 -26.38 -17.67 5.34
C LEU A 209 -25.17 -17.41 4.44
N ILE A 210 -24.05 -16.95 5.01
CA ILE A 210 -22.82 -16.68 4.25
C ILE A 210 -22.22 -17.98 3.71
N LEU A 211 -22.12 -19.02 4.55
CA LEU A 211 -21.67 -20.35 4.12
C LEU A 211 -22.51 -20.91 2.99
N SER A 212 -23.84 -20.88 3.13
CA SER A 212 -24.77 -21.38 2.12
C SER A 212 -24.61 -20.66 0.79
N ARG A 213 -24.35 -19.34 0.85
CA ARG A 213 -24.06 -18.55 -0.36
C ARG A 213 -22.73 -18.93 -0.99
N CYS A 214 -21.67 -19.10 -0.20
CA CYS A 214 -20.35 -19.53 -0.68
C CYS A 214 -20.40 -20.92 -1.31
N ALA A 215 -21.07 -21.88 -0.66
CA ALA A 215 -21.25 -23.24 -1.16
C ALA A 215 -21.98 -23.26 -2.52
N ARG A 216 -23.00 -22.40 -2.70
CA ARG A 216 -23.72 -22.26 -3.98
C ARG A 216 -22.82 -21.75 -5.11
N GLU A 217 -21.82 -20.94 -4.79
CA GLU A 217 -20.84 -20.40 -5.74
C GLU A 217 -19.61 -21.32 -5.90
N GLY A 218 -19.63 -22.52 -5.30
CA GLY A 218 -18.52 -23.47 -5.34
C GLY A 218 -17.29 -23.04 -4.54
N ILE A 219 -17.47 -22.18 -3.53
CA ILE A 219 -16.39 -21.69 -2.67
C ILE A 219 -16.33 -22.51 -1.40
N GLU A 220 -15.38 -23.44 -1.33
CA GLU A 220 -15.19 -24.34 -0.18
C GLU A 220 -14.37 -23.70 0.95
N LYS A 221 -13.44 -22.80 0.61
CA LYS A 221 -12.54 -22.18 1.59
C LYS A 221 -13.16 -20.92 2.19
N VAL A 222 -13.96 -21.10 3.24
CA VAL A 222 -14.57 -20.01 4.02
C VAL A 222 -14.00 -20.02 5.44
N ILE A 223 -13.29 -18.96 5.82
CA ILE A 223 -12.66 -18.81 7.14
C ILE A 223 -13.33 -17.69 7.91
N PHE A 224 -13.85 -18.01 9.09
CA PHE A 224 -14.36 -17.01 10.01
C PHE A 224 -13.23 -16.47 10.89
N VAL A 225 -13.04 -15.16 10.93
CA VAL A 225 -12.07 -14.48 11.80
C VAL A 225 -12.82 -13.72 12.87
N GLU A 226 -12.95 -14.33 14.05
CA GLU A 226 -13.64 -13.75 15.20
C GLU A 226 -12.68 -12.88 16.00
N SER A 227 -12.99 -11.58 16.10
CA SER A 227 -12.31 -10.63 16.95
C SER A 227 -13.06 -10.50 18.27
N PHE A 228 -12.59 -11.24 19.28
CA PHE A 228 -13.16 -11.34 20.62
C PHE A 228 -12.41 -10.39 21.58
N MET A 229 -12.97 -9.21 21.82
CA MET A 229 -12.36 -8.21 22.70
C MET A 229 -12.97 -8.26 24.11
N THR A 230 -12.14 -8.48 25.12
CA THR A 230 -12.53 -8.48 26.54
C THR A 230 -11.96 -7.29 27.32
N ASP A 231 -10.88 -6.70 26.80
CA ASP A 231 -10.21 -5.56 27.39
C ASP A 231 -11.01 -4.26 27.24
N LYS A 232 -11.72 -3.86 28.31
CA LYS A 232 -12.58 -2.66 28.33
C LYS A 232 -11.84 -1.37 27.94
N LYS A 233 -10.56 -1.23 28.32
CA LYS A 233 -9.76 -0.04 28.00
C LYS A 233 -9.52 0.04 26.48
N LYS A 234 -9.16 -1.08 25.85
CA LYS A 234 -9.00 -1.15 24.39
C LYS A 234 -10.31 -0.93 23.64
N ILE A 235 -11.43 -1.45 24.16
CA ILE A 235 -12.75 -1.19 23.59
C ILE A 235 -13.03 0.31 23.56
N GLU A 236 -12.79 1.01 24.68
CA GLU A 236 -12.97 2.46 24.75
C GLU A 236 -12.02 3.23 23.82
N THR A 237 -10.74 2.85 23.75
CA THR A 237 -9.80 3.43 22.78
C THR A 237 -10.30 3.25 21.34
N ASN A 238 -10.75 2.05 20.97
CA ASN A 238 -11.29 1.77 19.64
C ASN A 238 -12.58 2.55 19.36
N MET A 239 -13.42 2.81 20.36
CA MET A 239 -14.60 3.67 20.22
C MET A 239 -14.19 5.11 19.88
N ILE A 240 -13.20 5.66 20.60
CA ILE A 240 -12.67 7.01 20.36
C ILE A 240 -12.03 7.11 18.98
N GLU A 241 -11.26 6.11 18.56
CA GLU A 241 -10.68 6.06 17.22
C GLU A 241 -11.76 5.98 16.13
N ASN A 242 -12.80 5.18 16.35
CA ASN A 242 -13.93 5.09 15.43
C ASN A 242 -14.65 6.44 15.32
N TRP A 243 -14.85 7.15 16.44
CA TRP A 243 -15.41 8.51 16.42
C TRP A 243 -14.58 9.46 15.55
N LYS A 244 -13.25 9.44 15.67
CA LYS A 244 -12.34 10.34 14.91
C LYS A 244 -12.35 10.09 13.40
N SER A 245 -12.68 8.88 12.96
CA SER A 245 -12.42 8.42 11.59
C SER A 245 -13.65 7.91 10.84
N SER A 246 -14.74 7.59 11.54
CA SER A 246 -15.95 7.05 10.95
C SER A 246 -16.90 8.16 10.50
N PRO A 247 -17.44 8.09 9.27
CA PRO A 247 -18.47 9.02 8.81
C PRO A 247 -19.75 8.99 9.67
N ASP A 248 -19.97 7.91 10.42
CA ASP A 248 -21.16 7.75 11.29
C ASP A 248 -21.23 8.82 12.38
N TYR A 249 -20.08 9.35 12.81
CA TYR A 249 -19.99 10.30 13.93
C TYR A 249 -19.50 11.68 13.52
N GLU A 250 -19.53 11.98 12.22
CA GLU A 250 -19.18 13.30 11.70
C GLU A 250 -20.04 14.38 12.40
N HIS A 251 -19.38 15.40 12.94
CA HIS A 251 -19.95 16.49 13.73
C HIS A 251 -20.52 16.14 15.13
N HIS A 252 -20.36 14.91 15.63
CA HIS A 252 -20.70 14.59 17.01
C HIS A 252 -19.57 14.98 17.95
N SER A 253 -19.88 15.44 19.16
CA SER A 253 -18.88 15.52 20.22
C SER A 253 -18.39 14.13 20.62
N GLN A 254 -17.20 14.04 21.22
CA GLN A 254 -16.67 12.77 21.71
C GLN A 254 -17.64 12.08 22.69
N ALA A 255 -18.26 12.85 23.59
CA ALA A 255 -19.17 12.31 24.60
C ALA A 255 -20.44 11.73 23.96
N GLU A 256 -21.04 12.44 23.01
CA GLU A 256 -22.22 11.97 22.27
C GLU A 256 -21.91 10.72 21.45
N ALA A 257 -20.79 10.73 20.72
CA ALA A 257 -20.38 9.60 19.90
C ALA A 257 -20.12 8.35 20.74
N VAL A 258 -19.43 8.49 21.88
CA VAL A 258 -19.16 7.38 22.79
C VAL A 258 -20.45 6.84 23.41
N ASN A 259 -21.39 7.70 23.80
CA ASN A 259 -22.68 7.26 24.36
C ASN A 259 -23.53 6.53 23.30
N HIS A 260 -23.69 7.11 22.11
CA HIS A 260 -24.39 6.47 20.99
C HIS A 260 -23.75 5.13 20.60
N PHE A 261 -22.42 5.06 20.63
CA PHE A 261 -21.70 3.81 20.39
C PHE A 261 -21.98 2.76 21.46
N ARG A 262 -22.02 3.13 22.75
CA ARG A 262 -22.35 2.21 23.86
C ARG A 262 -23.77 1.67 23.74
N GLU A 263 -24.74 2.53 23.40
CA GLU A 263 -26.11 2.10 23.15
C GLU A 263 -26.17 1.11 21.99
N ARG A 264 -25.53 1.44 20.85
CA ARG A 264 -25.40 0.56 19.69
C ARG A 264 -24.76 -0.78 20.06
N LEU A 265 -23.71 -0.78 20.89
CA LEU A 265 -23.04 -1.99 21.35
C LEU A 265 -23.99 -2.87 22.19
N SER A 266 -24.78 -2.27 23.07
CA SER A 266 -25.74 -3.00 23.92
C SER A 266 -26.80 -3.76 23.10
N TYR A 267 -27.19 -3.24 21.94
CA TYR A 267 -28.10 -3.95 21.02
C TYR A 267 -27.45 -5.16 20.37
N TYR A 268 -26.20 -5.03 19.93
CA TYR A 268 -25.45 -6.14 19.33
C TYR A 268 -25.13 -7.25 20.35
N GLU A 269 -24.87 -6.89 21.61
CA GLU A 269 -24.62 -7.88 22.68
C GLU A 269 -25.81 -8.83 22.91
N LYS A 270 -27.05 -8.36 22.69
CA LYS A 270 -28.27 -9.18 22.85
C LYS A 270 -28.34 -10.36 21.87
N GLU A 271 -27.75 -10.24 20.68
CA GLU A 271 -27.78 -11.26 19.63
C GLU A 271 -26.44 -11.98 19.44
N TYR A 272 -25.41 -11.63 20.23
CA TYR A 272 -24.06 -12.12 20.01
C TYR A 272 -23.88 -13.57 20.46
N VAL A 273 -23.72 -14.46 19.47
CA VAL A 273 -23.36 -15.85 19.65
C VAL A 273 -21.94 -16.05 19.14
N SER A 274 -21.01 -16.13 20.08
CA SER A 274 -19.59 -16.31 19.80
C SER A 274 -19.32 -17.67 19.11
N ILE A 275 -18.30 -17.74 18.25
CA ILE A 275 -17.95 -18.99 17.58
C ILE A 275 -17.32 -19.95 18.60
N ASP A 276 -17.76 -21.20 18.60
CA ASP A 276 -17.22 -22.26 19.44
C ASP A 276 -16.92 -23.54 18.64
N LYS A 277 -16.60 -24.64 19.32
CA LYS A 277 -16.26 -25.92 18.66
C LYS A 277 -17.47 -26.67 18.09
N SER A 278 -18.69 -26.34 18.50
CA SER A 278 -19.91 -26.99 18.00
C SER A 278 -20.21 -26.59 16.56
N ASP A 279 -19.70 -25.43 16.16
CA ASP A 279 -19.67 -24.93 14.81
C ASP A 279 -18.66 -25.75 13.97
N GLN A 280 -19.13 -26.55 12.99
CA GLN A 280 -18.30 -27.24 11.98
C GLN A 280 -17.63 -26.25 10.99
N LEU A 281 -17.13 -25.13 11.50
CA LEU A 281 -16.60 -23.99 10.76
C LEU A 281 -15.07 -24.01 10.75
N GLN A 282 -14.46 -23.54 9.66
CA GLN A 282 -13.05 -23.12 9.70
C GLN A 282 -13.01 -21.73 10.33
N PHE A 283 -12.31 -21.58 11.46
CA PHE A 283 -12.25 -20.29 12.14
C PHE A 283 -10.94 -20.01 12.85
N ILE A 284 -10.66 -18.72 13.00
CA ILE A 284 -9.58 -18.15 13.80
C ILE A 284 -10.22 -17.16 14.76
N LYS A 285 -10.12 -17.42 16.07
CA LYS A 285 -10.65 -16.55 17.12
C LYS A 285 -9.50 -15.85 17.83
N LEU A 286 -9.44 -14.54 17.70
CA LEU A 286 -8.45 -13.67 18.33
C LEU A 286 -9.03 -13.06 19.61
N PHE A 287 -8.39 -13.32 20.74
CA PHE A 287 -8.70 -12.69 22.02
C PHE A 287 -7.81 -11.46 22.21
N ASP A 288 -8.43 -10.31 22.45
CA ASP A 288 -7.77 -9.01 22.67
C ASP A 288 -6.72 -8.63 21.59
N VAL A 289 -6.96 -9.07 20.35
CA VAL A 289 -6.08 -8.91 19.16
C VAL A 289 -4.66 -9.43 19.45
N GLY A 290 -4.54 -10.76 19.51
CA GLY A 290 -3.25 -11.47 19.55
C GLY A 290 -2.83 -12.00 20.92
N LYS A 291 -3.48 -11.62 22.04
CA LYS A 291 -3.10 -12.15 23.37
C LYS A 291 -3.31 -13.66 23.49
N LYS A 292 -4.34 -14.17 22.83
CA LYS A 292 -4.62 -15.61 22.68
C LYS A 292 -5.32 -15.82 21.35
N ILE A 293 -4.98 -16.92 20.67
CA ILE A 293 -5.62 -17.32 19.42
C ILE A 293 -6.09 -18.77 19.53
N ILE A 294 -7.29 -19.04 19.02
CA ILE A 294 -7.80 -20.40 18.81
C ILE A 294 -8.02 -20.56 17.31
N ALA A 295 -7.42 -21.59 16.72
CA ALA A 295 -7.64 -21.96 15.33
C ALA A 295 -8.37 -23.30 15.26
N ASN A 296 -9.34 -23.42 14.37
CA ASN A 296 -10.11 -24.63 14.12
C ASN A 296 -10.14 -24.93 12.62
N ASN A 297 -9.69 -26.12 12.22
CA ASN A 297 -9.68 -26.59 10.84
C ASN A 297 -9.02 -25.62 9.82
N ILE A 298 -7.96 -24.92 10.24
CA ILE A 298 -7.20 -24.03 9.35
C ILE A 298 -6.15 -24.87 8.60
N THR A 299 -6.40 -25.11 7.32
CA THR A 299 -5.54 -25.90 6.43
C THR A 299 -5.33 -25.20 5.10
N GLY A 300 -4.17 -25.40 4.48
CA GLY A 300 -3.80 -24.79 3.19
C GLY A 300 -2.85 -23.61 3.33
N TYR A 301 -2.34 -23.13 2.20
CA TYR A 301 -1.27 -22.14 2.19
C TYR A 301 -1.76 -20.75 2.62
N LEU A 302 -2.74 -20.16 1.91
CA LEU A 302 -3.25 -18.83 2.26
C LEU A 302 -3.84 -18.76 3.67
N PRO A 303 -4.64 -19.74 4.13
CA PRO A 303 -5.14 -19.77 5.50
C PRO A 303 -4.03 -19.76 6.57
N SER A 304 -2.94 -20.50 6.33
CA SER A 304 -1.79 -20.53 7.25
C SER A 304 -1.04 -19.18 7.30
N ARG A 305 -0.93 -18.48 6.17
CA ARG A 305 -0.32 -17.15 6.09
C ARG A 305 -1.17 -16.09 6.78
N ILE A 306 -2.49 -16.16 6.62
CA ILE A 306 -3.45 -15.34 7.37
C ILE A 306 -3.28 -15.59 8.86
N MET A 307 -3.28 -16.85 9.31
CA MET A 307 -3.06 -17.19 10.71
C MET A 307 -1.74 -16.64 11.24
N PHE A 308 -0.66 -16.75 10.46
CA PHE A 308 0.66 -16.27 10.85
C PHE A 308 0.72 -14.75 11.04
N LEU A 309 0.09 -13.97 10.15
CA LEU A 309 -0.08 -12.53 10.35
C LEU A 309 -0.88 -12.24 11.62
N LEU A 310 -2.03 -12.89 11.78
CA LEU A 310 -2.94 -12.65 12.91
C LEU A 310 -2.27 -12.90 14.27
N MET A 311 -1.32 -13.84 14.36
CA MET A 311 -0.51 -14.09 15.56
C MET A 311 0.43 -12.94 15.93
N ASN A 312 0.79 -12.08 14.98
CA ASN A 312 1.74 -10.98 15.18
C ASN A 312 1.05 -9.60 15.28
N LEU A 313 -0.26 -9.51 15.06
CA LEU A 313 -0.97 -8.24 15.11
C LEU A 313 -1.15 -7.71 16.54
N HIS A 314 -1.18 -6.38 16.65
CA HIS A 314 -1.66 -5.67 17.83
C HIS A 314 -2.37 -4.37 17.45
N LEU A 315 -3.02 -3.73 18.42
CA LEU A 315 -3.80 -2.49 18.23
C LEU A 315 -3.09 -1.21 18.66
N THR A 316 -1.92 -1.27 19.32
CA THR A 316 -1.18 -0.06 19.72
C THR A 316 -0.87 0.83 18.50
N PRO A 317 -1.39 2.07 18.46
CA PRO A 317 -1.06 3.03 17.40
C PRO A 317 0.41 3.39 17.49
N ARG A 318 1.12 3.33 16.35
CA ARG A 318 2.51 3.76 16.25
C ARG A 318 2.82 4.20 14.82
N PRO A 319 3.67 5.21 14.62
CA PRO A 319 4.22 5.50 13.32
C PRO A 319 5.29 4.46 12.94
N ILE A 320 5.27 4.06 11.66
CA ILE A 320 6.38 3.40 10.99
C ILE A 320 7.01 4.46 10.09
N LEU A 321 8.23 4.85 10.41
CA LEU A 321 8.98 5.88 9.72
C LEU A 321 9.85 5.22 8.64
N LEU A 322 9.74 5.69 7.40
CA LEU A 322 10.58 5.26 6.29
C LEU A 322 11.53 6.41 5.92
N CYS A 323 12.80 6.10 5.79
CA CYS A 323 13.83 7.06 5.40
C CYS A 323 14.80 6.39 4.44
N ARG A 324 15.09 7.04 3.31
CA ARG A 324 16.19 6.61 2.46
C ARG A 324 17.53 6.88 3.17
N SER A 325 18.55 6.07 2.91
CA SER A 325 19.93 6.44 3.27
C SER A 325 20.27 7.83 2.69
N GLY A 326 21.17 8.55 3.35
CA GLY A 326 21.76 9.76 2.80
C GLY A 326 22.39 9.51 1.43
N GLU A 327 22.61 10.59 0.70
CA GLU A 327 23.22 10.56 -0.63
C GLU A 327 24.59 9.85 -0.58
N SER A 328 24.82 8.96 -1.53
CA SER A 328 26.05 8.18 -1.63
C SER A 328 26.89 8.59 -2.83
N GLU A 329 28.20 8.31 -2.78
CA GLU A 329 29.14 8.64 -3.85
C GLU A 329 28.69 8.06 -5.22
N TRP A 330 28.15 6.84 -5.23
CA TRP A 330 27.69 6.23 -6.47
C TRP A 330 26.38 6.80 -6.98
N GLU A 331 25.53 7.30 -6.10
CA GLU A 331 24.31 8.01 -6.50
C GLU A 331 24.66 9.30 -7.25
N VAL A 332 25.59 10.10 -6.73
CA VAL A 332 26.10 11.32 -7.38
C VAL A 332 26.73 11.00 -8.74
N LEU A 333 27.47 9.89 -8.82
CA LEU A 333 28.09 9.45 -10.07
C LEU A 333 27.11 8.78 -11.06
N GLY A 334 25.85 8.58 -10.68
CA GLY A 334 24.83 7.92 -11.48
C GLY A 334 25.06 6.41 -11.68
N ARG A 335 25.86 5.77 -10.83
CA ARG A 335 26.15 4.33 -10.87
C ARG A 335 25.06 3.54 -10.16
N LYS A 336 24.63 2.42 -10.74
CA LYS A 336 23.59 1.56 -10.16
C LYS A 336 24.18 0.54 -9.18
N GLY A 337 23.47 0.27 -8.08
CA GLY A 337 23.83 -0.76 -7.10
C GLY A 337 25.04 -0.37 -6.24
N GLY A 338 25.72 -1.38 -5.69
CA GLY A 338 26.92 -1.19 -4.87
C GLY A 338 26.67 -0.80 -3.41
N ASP A 339 27.77 -0.67 -2.66
CA ASP A 339 27.81 -0.25 -1.27
C ASP A 339 28.88 0.84 -1.03
N SER A 340 28.71 1.97 -1.73
CA SER A 340 29.60 3.13 -1.59
C SER A 340 29.36 3.86 -0.27
N GLU A 341 30.35 4.66 0.13
CA GLU A 341 30.24 5.58 1.27
C GLU A 341 29.21 6.69 0.99
N LEU A 342 28.80 7.39 2.06
CA LEU A 342 28.03 8.63 1.99
C LEU A 342 28.90 9.76 1.43
N THR A 343 28.26 10.70 0.73
CA THR A 343 28.88 12.00 0.42
C THR A 343 28.93 12.86 1.68
N ALA A 344 29.62 14.00 1.62
CA ALA A 344 29.58 14.99 2.69
C ALA A 344 28.14 15.46 2.99
N GLU A 345 27.29 15.60 1.97
CA GLU A 345 25.89 15.97 2.15
C GLU A 345 25.05 14.83 2.74
N GLY A 346 25.34 13.58 2.35
CA GLY A 346 24.77 12.40 2.98
C GLY A 346 25.12 12.29 4.47
N GLU A 347 26.34 12.67 4.85
CA GLU A 347 26.77 12.74 6.26
C GLU A 347 26.10 13.89 7.01
N ASN A 348 25.98 15.08 6.40
CA ASN A 348 25.19 16.17 7.00
C ASN A 348 23.73 15.76 7.23
N PHE A 349 23.16 14.96 6.32
CA PHE A 349 21.82 14.40 6.51
C PHE A 349 21.74 13.42 7.70
N SER A 350 22.77 12.62 7.97
CA SER A 350 22.79 11.70 9.11
C SER A 350 22.63 12.45 10.45
N HIS A 351 23.27 13.62 10.58
CA HIS A 351 23.14 14.51 11.73
C HIS A 351 21.73 15.13 11.82
N ARG A 352 21.19 15.64 10.71
CA ARG A 352 19.82 16.20 10.68
C ARG A 352 18.78 15.15 11.04
N LEU A 353 18.93 13.92 10.54
CA LEU A 353 18.05 12.81 10.88
C LEU A 353 18.12 12.49 12.38
N ALA A 354 19.32 12.45 12.97
CA ALA A 354 19.46 12.21 14.40
C ALA A 354 18.79 13.29 15.26
N SER A 355 18.99 14.57 14.94
CA SER A 355 18.30 15.69 15.61
C SER A 355 16.78 15.57 15.48
N TRP A 356 16.30 15.31 14.27
CA TRP A 356 14.87 15.19 14.02
C TRP A 356 14.25 14.01 14.79
N VAL A 357 14.93 12.86 14.87
CA VAL A 357 14.45 11.72 15.65
C VAL A 357 14.41 12.04 17.14
N ASP A 358 15.46 12.68 17.68
CA ASP A 358 15.50 13.08 19.09
C ASP A 358 14.34 14.01 19.44
N GLU A 359 14.11 15.05 18.62
CA GLU A 359 13.03 16.03 18.77
C GLU A 359 11.62 15.42 18.65
N ASN A 360 11.45 14.39 17.80
CA ASN A 360 10.13 13.80 17.50
C ASN A 360 9.87 12.47 18.23
N SER A 361 10.85 11.91 18.93
CA SER A 361 10.71 10.66 19.70
C SER A 361 9.83 10.83 20.96
N GLN A 362 9.67 12.05 21.45
CA GLN A 362 8.97 12.35 22.71
C GLN A 362 9.51 11.56 23.92
N ASN A 363 10.81 11.24 23.93
CA ASN A 363 11.47 10.36 24.90
C ASN A 363 11.00 8.89 24.86
N GLU A 364 10.27 8.48 23.83
CA GLU A 364 9.95 7.07 23.61
C GLU A 364 11.09 6.38 22.84
N GLU A 365 11.31 5.09 23.12
CA GLU A 365 12.31 4.31 22.39
C GLU A 365 11.88 4.08 20.94
N VAL A 366 12.74 4.50 19.99
CA VAL A 366 12.57 4.20 18.56
C VAL A 366 13.42 3.01 18.18
N THR A 367 12.84 1.93 17.66
CA THR A 367 13.66 0.84 17.10
C THR A 367 14.13 1.24 15.70
N VAL A 368 15.45 1.36 15.51
CA VAL A 368 16.04 1.78 14.23
C VAL A 368 16.48 0.56 13.44
N TRP A 369 15.88 0.36 12.28
CA TRP A 369 16.15 -0.70 11.32
C TRP A 369 17.01 -0.13 10.21
N THR A 370 18.10 -0.80 9.89
CA THR A 370 18.96 -0.42 8.76
C THR A 370 19.15 -1.61 7.84
N SER A 371 19.41 -1.35 6.56
CA SER A 371 20.06 -2.37 5.73
C SER A 371 21.47 -2.69 6.23
N THR A 372 22.11 -3.71 5.65
CA THR A 372 23.51 -4.04 5.99
C THR A 372 24.52 -3.17 5.26
N PHE A 373 24.06 -2.33 4.33
CA PHE A 373 24.92 -1.46 3.53
C PHE A 373 25.44 -0.28 4.36
N LYS A 374 26.72 0.05 4.17
CA LYS A 374 27.43 1.12 4.87
C LYS A 374 26.66 2.43 4.87
N ARG A 375 26.11 2.83 3.72
CA ARG A 375 25.35 4.08 3.59
C ARG A 375 24.13 4.13 4.51
N SER A 376 23.39 3.04 4.68
CA SER A 376 22.24 2.98 5.60
C SER A 376 22.69 3.02 7.06
N ILE A 377 23.74 2.25 7.39
CA ILE A 377 24.29 2.18 8.75
C ILE A 377 24.83 3.55 9.18
N ARG A 378 25.61 4.21 8.32
CA ARG A 378 26.16 5.56 8.59
C ARG A 378 25.07 6.61 8.68
N THR A 379 24.02 6.54 7.85
CA THR A 379 22.89 7.48 7.94
C THR A 379 22.22 7.44 9.31
N ALA A 380 22.17 6.27 9.95
CA ALA A 380 21.56 6.09 11.26
C ALA A 380 22.54 6.21 12.45
N GLN A 381 23.84 6.43 12.21
CA GLN A 381 24.88 6.20 13.22
C GLN A 381 24.75 7.08 14.47
N TYR A 382 24.29 8.33 14.30
CA TYR A 382 24.15 9.31 15.38
C TYR A 382 22.83 9.24 16.12
N ILE A 383 21.88 8.40 15.69
CA ILE A 383 20.58 8.26 16.35
C ILE A 383 20.78 7.51 17.68
N PRO A 384 20.44 8.05 18.86
CA PRO A 384 20.76 7.46 20.17
C PRO A 384 19.79 6.34 20.60
N HIS A 385 19.35 5.51 19.65
CA HIS A 385 18.42 4.40 19.90
C HIS A 385 18.96 3.04 19.43
N PRO A 386 18.36 1.91 19.86
CA PRO A 386 18.74 0.57 19.43
C PRO A 386 18.69 0.42 17.90
N LYS A 387 19.74 -0.18 17.33
CA LYS A 387 19.89 -0.40 15.88
C LYS A 387 19.91 -1.88 15.56
N ILE A 388 19.17 -2.27 14.54
CA ILE A 388 19.13 -3.63 14.00
C ILE A 388 19.52 -3.56 12.52
N HIS A 389 20.51 -4.35 12.12
CA HIS A 389 20.96 -4.46 10.73
C HIS A 389 20.29 -5.67 10.07
N VAL A 390 19.49 -5.45 9.03
CA VAL A 390 18.65 -6.48 8.43
C VAL A 390 18.97 -6.62 6.95
N LYS A 391 19.51 -7.78 6.57
CA LYS A 391 19.85 -8.10 5.17
C LYS A 391 18.66 -8.03 4.22
N ALA A 392 17.46 -8.37 4.69
CA ALA A 392 16.24 -8.24 3.89
C ALA A 392 15.88 -6.77 3.56
N LEU A 393 16.54 -5.78 4.16
CA LEU A 393 16.43 -4.35 3.81
C LEU A 393 17.53 -3.87 2.86
N ASP A 394 18.41 -4.74 2.37
CA ASP A 394 19.43 -4.36 1.37
C ASP A 394 18.77 -3.89 0.07
N ASP A 395 19.48 -3.05 -0.68
CA ASP A 395 18.99 -2.51 -1.96
C ASP A 395 18.72 -3.65 -2.95
N LEU A 396 17.97 -3.36 -4.01
CA LEU A 396 17.72 -4.30 -5.09
C LEU A 396 19.06 -4.68 -5.74
N ASP A 397 19.35 -5.99 -5.78
CA ASP A 397 20.58 -6.50 -6.42
C ASP A 397 20.56 -6.19 -7.92
N ARG A 398 21.51 -5.38 -8.37
CA ARG A 398 21.61 -4.92 -9.75
C ARG A 398 22.37 -5.90 -10.65
N GLY A 399 22.88 -7.02 -10.13
CA GLY A 399 23.51 -8.07 -10.94
C GLY A 399 24.54 -7.53 -11.93
N GLU A 400 24.38 -7.84 -13.21
CA GLU A 400 25.28 -7.39 -14.29
C GLU A 400 25.26 -5.86 -14.53
N TRP A 401 24.30 -5.12 -13.95
CA TRP A 401 24.23 -3.66 -14.01
C TRP A 401 25.00 -2.96 -12.88
N GLN A 402 25.53 -3.71 -11.91
CA GLN A 402 26.28 -3.18 -10.78
C GLN A 402 27.43 -2.28 -11.25
N GLY A 403 27.49 -1.06 -10.73
CA GLY A 403 28.53 -0.07 -11.01
C GLY A 403 28.43 0.61 -12.38
N LEU A 404 27.50 0.19 -13.25
CA LEU A 404 27.27 0.83 -14.54
C LEU A 404 26.40 2.07 -14.41
N LYS A 405 26.61 3.06 -15.28
CA LYS A 405 25.67 4.16 -15.46
C LYS A 405 24.52 3.72 -16.36
N ARG A 406 23.40 4.43 -16.26
CA ARG A 406 22.23 4.24 -17.14
C ARG A 406 22.62 4.19 -18.63
N GLU A 407 23.41 5.16 -19.08
CA GLU A 407 23.88 5.22 -20.47
C GLU A 407 24.73 4.00 -20.88
N ASP A 408 25.55 3.49 -19.96
CA ASP A 408 26.38 2.32 -20.23
C ASP A 408 25.51 1.07 -20.39
N ILE A 409 24.47 0.94 -19.57
CA ILE A 409 23.50 -0.16 -19.65
C ILE A 409 22.74 -0.08 -20.98
N LEU A 410 22.23 1.10 -21.34
CA LEU A 410 21.53 1.34 -22.61
C LEU A 410 22.40 0.99 -23.83
N LYS A 411 23.71 1.24 -23.78
CA LYS A 411 24.65 0.92 -24.87
C LYS A 411 25.03 -0.56 -24.89
N LYS A 412 25.30 -1.17 -23.73
CA LYS A 412 25.77 -2.56 -23.62
C LYS A 412 24.65 -3.59 -23.74
N MET A 413 23.48 -3.29 -23.18
CA MET A 413 22.36 -4.21 -23.01
C MET A 413 21.03 -3.49 -23.33
N PRO A 414 20.84 -2.97 -24.55
CA PRO A 414 19.66 -2.18 -24.91
C PRO A 414 18.34 -2.93 -24.80
N GLU A 415 18.32 -4.22 -25.15
CA GLU A 415 17.10 -5.05 -25.09
C GLU A 415 16.68 -5.29 -23.64
N GLU A 416 17.65 -5.62 -22.77
CA GLU A 416 17.42 -5.82 -21.34
C GLU A 416 16.94 -4.54 -20.64
N PHE A 417 17.50 -3.39 -20.99
CA PHE A 417 17.05 -2.11 -20.45
C PHE A 417 15.60 -1.79 -20.85
N GLY A 418 15.25 -2.04 -22.12
CA GLY A 418 13.89 -1.88 -22.62
C GLY A 418 12.90 -2.81 -21.89
N ALA A 419 13.23 -4.10 -21.79
CA ALA A 419 12.41 -5.08 -21.10
C ALA A 419 12.20 -4.75 -19.61
N HIS A 420 13.26 -4.30 -18.90
CA HIS A 420 13.14 -3.81 -17.53
C HIS A 420 12.24 -2.57 -17.42
N SER A 421 12.34 -1.65 -18.39
CA SER A 421 11.49 -0.47 -18.41
C SER A 421 10.01 -0.84 -18.63
N ASP A 422 9.75 -1.81 -19.49
CA ASP A 422 8.40 -2.31 -19.84
C ASP A 422 7.76 -3.08 -18.68
N ASP A 423 8.55 -3.71 -17.82
CA ASP A 423 8.07 -4.42 -16.64
C ASP A 423 9.00 -4.22 -15.42
N LYS A 424 8.91 -3.06 -14.78
CA LYS A 424 9.71 -2.77 -13.57
C LYS A 424 9.38 -3.67 -12.38
N LEU A 425 8.21 -4.34 -12.38
CA LEU A 425 7.80 -5.21 -11.28
C LEU A 425 8.43 -6.60 -11.41
N GLY A 426 8.21 -7.25 -12.56
CA GLY A 426 8.53 -8.65 -12.78
C GLY A 426 9.84 -8.90 -13.53
N TYR A 427 10.38 -7.92 -14.26
CA TYR A 427 11.63 -8.12 -14.97
C TYR A 427 12.80 -8.26 -13.99
N ARG A 428 13.53 -9.38 -14.11
CA ARG A 428 14.71 -9.67 -13.31
C ARG A 428 15.96 -9.26 -14.07
N ILE A 429 16.73 -8.36 -13.45
CA ILE A 429 18.02 -7.94 -13.99
C ILE A 429 18.93 -9.17 -14.10
N PRO A 430 19.70 -9.36 -15.19
CA PRO A 430 20.60 -10.49 -15.33
C PRO A 430 21.51 -10.64 -14.11
N ARG A 431 21.48 -11.84 -13.48
CA ARG A 431 22.18 -12.17 -12.23
C ARG A 431 21.84 -11.27 -11.02
N GLY A 432 20.69 -10.59 -11.06
CA GLY A 432 20.20 -9.73 -9.98
C GLY A 432 18.76 -10.06 -9.58
N GLU A 433 18.11 -9.09 -8.95
CA GLU A 433 16.74 -9.18 -8.45
C GLU A 433 15.73 -8.46 -9.37
N CYS A 434 14.46 -8.85 -9.28
CA CYS A 434 13.31 -8.01 -9.64
C CYS A 434 12.61 -7.48 -8.37
N TYR A 435 11.58 -6.65 -8.51
CA TYR A 435 10.80 -6.18 -7.34
C TYR A 435 10.08 -7.33 -6.63
N LEU A 436 9.65 -8.37 -7.36
CA LEU A 436 9.01 -9.55 -6.74
C LEU A 436 9.96 -10.31 -5.81
N ASP A 437 11.26 -10.37 -6.15
CA ASP A 437 12.27 -10.99 -5.29
C ASP A 437 12.43 -10.17 -3.98
N VAL A 438 12.45 -8.83 -4.10
CA VAL A 438 12.48 -7.91 -2.94
C VAL A 438 11.24 -8.08 -2.06
N ILE A 439 10.05 -8.15 -2.66
CA ILE A 439 8.77 -8.40 -1.97
C ILE A 439 8.83 -9.72 -1.20
N GLN A 440 9.34 -10.79 -1.81
CA GLN A 440 9.43 -12.09 -1.17
C GLN A 440 10.34 -12.07 0.07
N ARG A 441 11.54 -11.50 -0.02
CA ARG A 441 12.49 -11.46 1.12
C ARG A 441 12.04 -10.55 2.26
N LEU A 442 11.25 -9.52 1.96
CA LEU A 442 10.72 -8.58 2.96
C LEU A 442 9.59 -9.17 3.83
N GLU A 443 9.11 -10.38 3.56
CA GLU A 443 8.09 -11.05 4.40
C GLU A 443 8.52 -11.07 5.88
N SER A 444 9.78 -11.40 6.16
CA SER A 444 10.33 -11.42 7.52
C SER A 444 10.29 -10.05 8.21
N VAL A 445 10.54 -8.98 7.46
CA VAL A 445 10.50 -7.59 7.95
C VAL A 445 9.07 -7.18 8.24
N ILE A 446 8.11 -7.51 7.37
CA ILE A 446 6.70 -7.18 7.58
C ILE A 446 6.19 -7.78 8.89
N LEU A 447 6.46 -9.06 9.14
CA LEU A 447 5.96 -9.75 10.33
C LEU A 447 6.56 -9.17 11.62
N GLU A 448 7.83 -8.80 11.55
CA GLU A 448 8.54 -8.12 12.63
C GLU A 448 8.00 -6.71 12.89
N LEU A 449 7.78 -5.94 11.83
CA LEU A 449 7.14 -4.64 11.94
C LEU A 449 5.76 -4.75 12.57
N GLU A 450 4.94 -5.73 12.19
CA GLU A 450 3.58 -5.90 12.73
C GLU A 450 3.58 -6.24 14.24
N ARG A 451 4.60 -6.96 14.76
CA ARG A 451 4.70 -7.29 16.19
C ARG A 451 5.35 -6.23 17.06
N THR A 452 6.22 -5.40 16.47
CA THR A 452 6.94 -4.33 17.19
C THR A 452 5.96 -3.25 17.65
N LYS A 453 5.91 -2.89 18.94
CA LYS A 453 4.86 -2.01 19.49
C LYS A 453 5.22 -0.53 19.58
N ASN A 454 6.51 -0.22 19.58
CA ASN A 454 7.07 1.12 19.62
C ASN A 454 7.37 1.63 18.21
N THR A 455 7.59 2.94 18.08
CA THR A 455 7.94 3.58 16.80
C THR A 455 9.12 2.88 16.15
N SER A 456 8.98 2.57 14.86
CA SER A 456 10.04 1.92 14.07
C SER A 456 10.53 2.88 13.00
N LEU A 457 11.84 3.15 12.95
CA LEU A 457 12.48 3.91 11.87
C LEU A 457 13.25 2.97 10.97
N ILE A 458 12.94 2.96 9.67
CA ILE A 458 13.58 2.11 8.67
C ILE A 458 14.43 2.96 7.74
N VAL A 459 15.75 2.83 7.86
CA VAL A 459 16.75 3.50 7.01
C VAL A 459 17.28 2.51 5.97
N SER A 460 16.82 2.64 4.74
CA SER A 460 17.09 1.67 3.68
C SER A 460 17.16 2.35 2.30
N HIS A 461 16.81 1.65 1.23
CA HIS A 461 17.00 2.05 -0.17
C HIS A 461 15.65 2.13 -0.89
N PRO A 462 15.58 2.78 -2.06
CA PRO A 462 14.31 3.01 -2.75
C PRO A 462 13.47 1.74 -2.94
N ALA A 463 14.05 0.65 -3.45
CA ALA A 463 13.27 -0.57 -3.74
C ALA A 463 12.62 -1.19 -2.50
N PRO A 464 13.35 -1.56 -1.42
CA PRO A 464 12.73 -2.12 -0.23
C PRO A 464 11.77 -1.13 0.47
N LEU A 465 12.08 0.17 0.49
CA LEU A 465 11.19 1.17 1.10
C LEU A 465 9.89 1.35 0.32
N ARG A 466 9.93 1.32 -1.01
CA ARG A 466 8.74 1.35 -1.87
C ARG A 466 7.83 0.16 -1.59
N CYS A 467 8.41 -1.03 -1.47
CA CYS A 467 7.65 -2.22 -1.16
C CYS A 467 7.01 -2.10 0.24
N LEU A 468 7.78 -1.73 1.27
CA LEU A 468 7.24 -1.52 2.62
C LEU A 468 6.15 -0.45 2.66
N TYR A 469 6.35 0.69 1.99
CA TYR A 469 5.34 1.73 1.84
C TYR A 469 4.06 1.14 1.26
N GLY A 470 4.18 0.41 0.15
CA GLY A 470 3.05 -0.18 -0.56
C GLY A 470 2.27 -1.19 0.29
N TYR A 471 2.96 -2.04 1.05
CA TYR A 471 2.32 -2.95 2.01
C TYR A 471 1.56 -2.20 3.11
N ILE A 472 2.20 -1.22 3.74
CA ILE A 472 1.64 -0.49 4.89
C ILE A 472 0.42 0.34 4.48
N THR A 473 0.51 1.03 3.34
CA THR A 473 -0.57 1.86 2.79
C THR A 473 -1.65 1.04 2.08
N GLY A 474 -1.34 -0.19 1.66
CA GLY A 474 -2.25 -1.09 0.95
C GLY A 474 -2.37 -0.77 -0.54
N GLU A 475 -1.34 -0.21 -1.15
CA GLU A 475 -1.26 -0.01 -2.60
C GLU A 475 -1.19 -1.36 -3.34
N PRO A 476 -1.66 -1.43 -4.59
CA PRO A 476 -1.41 -2.58 -5.46
C PRO A 476 0.08 -2.73 -5.77
N ILE A 477 0.58 -3.97 -5.80
CA ILE A 477 2.02 -4.31 -5.96
C ILE A 477 2.64 -3.72 -7.23
N GLU A 478 1.83 -3.56 -8.26
CA GLU A 478 2.22 -3.02 -9.55
C GLU A 478 2.58 -1.54 -9.49
N LYS A 479 2.10 -0.81 -8.48
CA LYS A 479 2.52 0.56 -8.23
C LYS A 479 3.83 0.66 -7.47
N PHE A 480 4.29 -0.42 -6.80
CA PHE A 480 5.45 -0.34 -5.92
C PHE A 480 6.70 0.23 -6.61
N PRO A 481 7.07 -0.21 -7.83
CA PRO A 481 8.27 0.32 -8.48
C PRO A 481 8.25 1.82 -8.76
N TYR A 482 7.07 2.45 -8.70
CA TYR A 482 6.81 3.84 -9.06
C TYR A 482 6.57 4.74 -7.85
N ILE A 483 6.47 4.17 -6.63
CA ILE A 483 6.28 4.97 -5.41
C ILE A 483 7.48 5.89 -5.22
N ASN A 484 7.24 7.19 -5.03
CA ASN A 484 8.30 8.15 -4.79
C ASN A 484 8.80 8.06 -3.34
N ILE A 485 10.10 7.80 -3.17
CA ILE A 485 10.79 7.79 -1.86
C ILE A 485 11.95 8.80 -1.98
N PRO A 486 11.69 10.09 -1.69
CA PRO A 486 12.67 11.15 -1.91
C PRO A 486 13.85 11.08 -0.93
N LEU A 487 15.00 11.62 -1.35
CA LEU A 487 16.14 11.87 -0.47
C LEU A 487 15.79 12.92 0.60
N ASN A 488 16.58 12.93 1.67
CA ASN A 488 16.52 13.90 2.75
C ASN A 488 15.12 14.04 3.39
N THR A 489 14.36 12.95 3.42
CA THR A 489 12.95 12.96 3.78
C THR A 489 12.59 11.77 4.65
N VAL A 490 11.87 12.04 5.74
CA VAL A 490 11.22 11.01 6.56
C VAL A 490 9.75 10.94 6.18
N ILE A 491 9.28 9.74 5.82
CA ILE A 491 7.86 9.45 5.57
C ILE A 491 7.32 8.72 6.81
N SER A 492 6.40 9.35 7.53
CA SER A 492 5.69 8.72 8.64
C SER A 492 4.41 8.07 8.15
N LEU A 493 4.29 6.77 8.39
CA LEU A 493 3.12 5.96 8.06
C LEU A 493 2.47 5.51 9.37
N LEU A 494 1.27 6.00 9.67
CA LEU A 494 0.48 5.59 10.83
C LEU A 494 -0.71 4.74 10.37
N PRO A 495 -0.65 3.40 10.49
CA PRO A 495 -1.78 2.53 10.15
C PRO A 495 -2.99 2.83 11.04
N THR A 496 -4.16 2.95 10.45
CA THR A 496 -5.42 3.16 11.16
C THR A 496 -6.47 2.15 10.70
N ALA A 497 -7.62 2.09 11.38
CA ALA A 497 -8.73 1.25 10.93
C ALA A 497 -9.26 1.65 9.54
N TYR A 498 -9.12 2.92 9.14
CA TYR A 498 -9.66 3.46 7.89
C TYR A 498 -8.62 3.86 6.84
N GLY A 499 -7.34 3.54 7.05
CA GLY A 499 -6.31 3.59 6.02
C GLY A 499 -4.91 3.64 6.62
N CYS A 500 -4.08 4.51 6.07
CA CYS A 500 -2.81 4.88 6.65
C CYS A 500 -2.69 6.40 6.56
N GLU A 501 -2.47 7.06 7.68
CA GLU A 501 -2.13 8.48 7.68
C GLU A 501 -0.66 8.62 7.27
N VAL A 502 -0.43 9.40 6.20
CA VAL A 502 0.90 9.61 5.64
C VAL A 502 1.32 11.06 5.89
N LYS A 503 2.46 11.25 6.56
CA LYS A 503 3.10 12.56 6.73
C LYS A 503 4.52 12.51 6.16
N THR A 504 4.99 13.64 5.63
CA THR A 504 6.30 13.73 4.99
C THR A 504 7.05 14.91 5.58
N TYR A 505 8.28 14.67 6.03
CA TYR A 505 9.14 15.66 6.68
C TYR A 505 10.44 15.75 5.89
N LYS A 506 10.61 16.84 5.15
CA LYS A 506 11.86 17.13 4.45
C LYS A 506 12.83 17.78 5.44
N LEU A 507 13.99 17.14 5.64
CA LEU A 507 15.02 17.60 6.56
C LEU A 507 16.02 18.43 5.76
N MET A 508 15.86 19.76 5.83
CA MET A 508 16.71 20.73 5.14
C MET A 508 17.94 21.10 5.96
#